data_AF-A0A954U8F4-F1
#
_entry.id   AF-A0A954U8F4-F1
#
_cell.length_a   1.000
_cell.length_b   1.000
_cell.length_c   1.000
_cell.angle_alpha   90.00
_cell.angle_beta   90.00
_cell.angle_gamma   90.00
#
_symmetry.space_group_name_H-M   'P 1'
#
loop_
_entity.id
_entity.type
_entity.pdbx_description
1 polymer ?
#
loop_
_entity_poly.entity_id
_entity_poly.type
_entity_poly.pdbx_seq_one_letter_code
_entity_poly.pdbx_strand_id
1 'polypeptide(L)'
;MRSPATNPAFRSTCRGTESALRAAIGVSLLVCLPGLAAAEPPAANSVRNESAQQVLETLRRLSDDPRQIIIGQNIGDAVNPQHGEKNVLHQLARVTPPGRGIGLIGVDYGWGEMRMDAIRAANRQLIPFWQAGGLVTIDASLANPFARVGDPLVTRGVDINQLLDES
;
A
#
# COMPACT_ATOMS: atom_id res chain seq x y z
N MET A 1 25.43 -11.25 -13.65
CA MET A 1 25.46 -9.78 -13.71
C MET A 1 25.51 -9.34 -15.17
N ARG A 2 24.40 -8.81 -15.68
CA ARG A 2 24.30 -8.19 -17.01
C ARG A 2 23.56 -6.87 -16.83
N SER A 3 24.20 -5.79 -17.27
CA SER A 3 23.72 -4.41 -17.21
C SER A 3 22.57 -4.21 -18.22
N PRO A 4 21.46 -3.52 -17.89
CA PRO A 4 20.49 -3.12 -18.89
C PRO A 4 20.90 -1.79 -19.53
N ALA A 5 20.84 -1.79 -20.87
CA ALA A 5 21.19 -0.71 -21.76
C ALA A 5 20.29 0.53 -21.60
N THR A 6 20.91 1.69 -21.70
CA THR A 6 20.27 3.01 -21.79
C THR A 6 19.67 3.22 -23.17
N ASN A 7 18.40 3.61 -23.25
CA ASN A 7 17.71 3.96 -24.49
C ASN A 7 17.53 5.49 -24.55
N PRO A 8 18.13 6.21 -25.52
CA PRO A 8 18.08 7.67 -25.59
C PRO A 8 17.13 8.12 -26.70
N ALA A 9 15.92 8.59 -26.37
CA ALA A 9 15.12 9.41 -27.29
C ALA A 9 13.87 10.02 -26.61
N PHE A 10 14.00 11.23 -26.05
CA PHE A 10 12.91 12.20 -26.12
C PHE A 10 13.49 13.61 -26.00
N ARG A 11 13.81 14.21 -27.15
CA ARG A 11 14.06 15.64 -27.27
C ARG A 11 12.75 16.30 -27.66
N SER A 12 12.20 17.13 -26.78
CA SER A 12 11.23 18.15 -27.16
C SER A 12 11.75 19.50 -26.69
N THR A 13 12.14 20.31 -27.66
CA THR A 13 12.54 21.71 -27.50
C THR A 13 11.31 22.58 -27.58
N CYS A 14 11.04 23.36 -26.55
CA CYS A 14 10.22 24.57 -26.66
C CYS A 14 11.02 25.73 -26.06
N ARG A 15 11.62 26.53 -26.94
CA ARG A 15 12.13 27.87 -26.62
C ARG A 15 10.93 28.83 -26.67
N GLY A 16 10.64 29.47 -25.56
CA GLY A 16 9.86 30.71 -25.51
C GLY A 16 10.75 31.78 -24.88
N THR A 17 11.21 32.71 -25.70
CA THR A 17 11.87 33.95 -25.30
C THR A 17 10.80 34.97 -24.96
N GLU A 18 10.94 35.69 -23.85
CA GLU A 18 10.64 37.13 -23.82
C GLU A 18 11.17 37.82 -22.55
N SER A 19 11.52 39.08 -22.75
CA SER A 19 12.49 39.87 -22.01
C SER A 19 11.94 40.59 -20.77
N ALA A 20 12.79 40.63 -19.75
CA ALA A 20 13.11 41.73 -18.84
C ALA A 20 12.19 42.97 -18.76
N LEU A 21 11.73 43.32 -17.55
CA LEU A 21 11.79 44.70 -17.06
C LEU A 21 11.72 44.84 -15.51
N ARG A 22 12.79 45.42 -14.96
CA ARG A 22 12.89 46.38 -13.83
C ARG A 22 12.31 46.06 -12.44
N ALA A 23 13.26 45.79 -11.54
CA ALA A 23 13.59 46.57 -10.34
C ALA A 23 12.45 47.10 -9.43
N ALA A 24 12.35 46.50 -8.24
CA ALA A 24 12.19 47.24 -7.00
C ALA A 24 13.00 46.54 -5.90
N ILE A 25 13.97 47.27 -5.36
CA ILE A 25 14.75 46.89 -4.19
C ILE A 25 13.80 46.97 -3.00
N GLY A 26 13.39 45.82 -2.50
CA GLY A 26 12.78 45.67 -1.19
C GLY A 26 13.53 44.56 -0.49
N VAL A 27 14.49 44.90 0.37
CA VAL A 27 15.06 43.95 1.32
C VAL A 27 13.97 43.67 2.36
N SER A 28 13.00 42.83 1.99
CA SER A 28 12.18 42.13 2.97
C SER A 28 13.06 41.04 3.55
N LEU A 29 13.45 41.25 4.80
CA LEU A 29 14.02 40.21 5.64
C LEU A 29 12.92 39.16 5.89
N LEU A 30 12.66 38.33 4.89
CA LEU A 30 11.83 37.15 5.04
C LEU A 30 12.65 36.20 5.89
N VAL A 31 12.36 36.20 7.19
CA VAL A 31 12.76 35.11 8.07
C VAL A 31 12.03 33.87 7.54
N CYS A 32 12.68 33.16 6.61
CA CYS A 32 12.39 31.76 6.37
C CYS A 32 12.72 31.05 7.68
N LEU A 33 11.74 31.01 8.58
CA LEU A 33 11.65 29.89 9.50
C LEU A 33 11.76 28.66 8.60
N PRO A 34 12.79 27.80 8.75
CA PRO A 34 12.74 26.50 8.11
C PRO A 34 11.39 25.94 8.53
N GLY A 35 10.53 25.71 7.54
CA GLY A 35 9.26 25.05 7.78
C GLY A 35 9.57 23.87 8.67
N LEU A 36 8.82 23.75 9.76
CA LEU A 36 8.58 22.45 10.35
C LEU A 36 8.10 21.60 9.18
N ALA A 37 9.02 20.95 8.47
CA ALA A 37 8.75 19.71 7.82
C ALA A 37 8.17 18.90 8.97
N ALA A 38 6.85 18.69 8.94
CA ALA A 38 6.21 17.71 9.77
C ALA A 38 7.09 16.49 9.64
N ALA A 39 7.83 16.16 10.70
CA ALA A 39 8.73 15.04 10.68
C ALA A 39 7.88 13.87 10.19
N GLU A 40 8.21 13.32 9.01
CA GLU A 40 7.62 12.05 8.61
C GLU A 40 7.76 11.16 9.85
N PRO A 41 6.66 10.58 10.36
CA PRO A 41 6.79 9.70 11.50
C PRO A 41 7.87 8.69 11.11
N PRO A 42 8.94 8.54 11.92
CA PRO A 42 9.99 7.59 11.59
C PRO A 42 9.27 6.28 11.30
N ALA A 43 9.51 5.68 10.13
CA ALA A 43 8.95 4.38 9.79
C ALA A 43 9.09 3.52 11.05
N ALA A 44 7.96 3.07 11.61
CA ALA A 44 7.83 2.77 13.03
C ALA A 44 8.68 1.58 13.53
N ASN A 45 9.60 1.08 12.72
CA ASN A 45 10.79 0.37 13.12
C ASN A 45 11.89 0.75 12.12
N SER A 46 13.15 0.84 12.55
CA SER A 46 14.29 0.86 11.63
C SER A 46 14.33 -0.48 10.87
N VAL A 47 13.50 -0.63 9.84
CA VAL A 47 13.37 -1.88 9.10
C VAL A 47 14.67 -2.10 8.35
N ARG A 48 15.52 -2.99 8.87
CA ARG A 48 16.77 -3.45 8.23
C ARG A 48 16.51 -4.37 7.02
N ASN A 49 15.25 -4.53 6.61
CA ASN A 49 14.88 -5.36 5.47
C ASN A 49 14.97 -4.51 4.18
N GLU A 50 15.96 -4.82 3.34
CA GLU A 50 16.18 -4.15 2.06
C GLU A 50 14.94 -4.15 1.16
N SER A 51 14.17 -5.24 1.13
CA SER A 51 12.94 -5.31 0.34
C SER A 51 11.87 -4.36 0.86
N ALA A 52 11.75 -4.16 2.17
CA ALA A 52 10.80 -3.20 2.72
C ALA A 52 11.20 -1.75 2.39
N GLN A 53 12.50 -1.45 2.39
CA GLN A 53 13.01 -0.14 1.96
C GLN A 53 12.74 0.10 0.47
N GLN A 54 12.94 -0.91 -0.38
CA GLN A 54 12.62 -0.83 -1.81
C GLN A 54 11.13 -0.59 -2.08
N VAL A 55 10.24 -1.21 -1.30
CA VAL A 55 8.80 -0.95 -1.39
C VAL A 55 8.49 0.49 -1.01
N LEU A 56 9.00 0.96 0.13
CA LEU A 56 8.76 2.33 0.59
C LEU A 56 9.26 3.37 -0.43
N GLU A 57 10.46 3.18 -0.96
CA GLU A 57 11.01 4.05 -2.00
C GLU A 57 10.19 4.01 -3.29
N THR A 58 9.68 2.84 -3.66
CA THR A 58 8.79 2.72 -4.82
C THR A 58 7.48 3.47 -4.60
N LEU A 59 6.85 3.33 -3.44
CA LEU A 59 5.62 4.04 -3.10
C LEU A 59 5.82 5.57 -3.07
N ARG A 60 6.95 6.05 -2.53
CA ARG A 60 7.31 7.47 -2.54
C ARG A 60 7.43 8.02 -3.97
N ARG A 61 8.20 7.35 -4.84
CA ARG A 61 8.35 7.77 -6.24
C ARG A 61 7.04 7.80 -7.00
N LEU A 62 6.16 6.83 -6.75
CA LEU A 62 4.84 6.79 -7.38
C LEU A 62 3.95 7.94 -6.87
N SER A 63 4.07 8.33 -5.60
CA SER A 63 3.30 9.45 -5.03
C SER A 63 3.74 10.82 -5.55
N ASP A 64 4.96 10.95 -6.09
CA ASP A 64 5.49 12.20 -6.63
C ASP A 64 4.83 12.61 -7.96
N ASP A 65 4.24 11.66 -8.70
CA ASP A 65 3.47 11.95 -9.91
C ASP A 65 1.99 11.55 -9.71
N PRO A 66 1.06 12.52 -9.60
CA PRO A 66 -0.36 12.22 -9.35
C PRO A 66 -1.05 11.46 -10.50
N ARG A 67 -0.37 11.26 -11.64
CA ARG A 67 -0.87 10.45 -12.76
C ARG A 67 -0.52 8.96 -12.61
N GLN A 68 0.29 8.61 -11.62
CA GLN A 68 0.67 7.23 -11.34
C GLN A 68 -0.24 6.65 -10.25
N ILE A 69 -1.04 5.66 -10.64
CA ILE A 69 -1.96 4.97 -9.73
C ILE A 69 -1.63 3.48 -9.79
N ILE A 70 -1.44 2.87 -8.63
CA ILE A 70 -1.36 1.40 -8.53
C ILE A 70 -2.79 0.87 -8.49
N ILE A 71 -3.13 0.03 -9.47
CA ILE A 71 -4.39 -0.71 -9.46
C ILE A 71 -4.20 -1.98 -8.66
N GLY A 72 -5.12 -2.25 -7.73
CA GLY A 72 -5.11 -3.47 -6.94
C GLY A 72 -6.48 -4.07 -6.71
N GLN A 73 -6.48 -5.30 -6.19
CA GLN A 73 -7.69 -6.05 -5.87
C GLN A 73 -7.48 -6.84 -4.58
N ASN A 74 -8.44 -6.74 -3.65
CA ASN A 74 -8.52 -7.66 -2.51
C ASN A 74 -9.19 -8.97 -2.98
N ILE A 75 -8.61 -10.12 -2.65
CA ILE A 75 -9.05 -11.45 -3.11
C ILE A 75 -9.90 -12.21 -2.07
N GLY A 76 -10.39 -11.51 -1.05
CA GLY A 76 -11.21 -12.05 0.03
C GLY A 76 -10.41 -12.34 1.29
N ASP A 77 -11.01 -13.13 2.18
CA ASP A 77 -10.38 -13.55 3.42
C ASP A 77 -9.82 -14.98 3.33
N ALA A 78 -8.71 -15.20 4.03
CA ALA A 78 -7.97 -16.45 4.00
C ALA A 78 -8.76 -17.61 4.62
N VAL A 79 -9.64 -17.29 5.58
CA VAL A 79 -10.31 -18.26 6.44
C VAL A 79 -11.60 -18.78 5.81
N ASN A 80 -12.30 -17.95 5.05
CA ASN A 80 -13.55 -18.27 4.40
C ASN A 80 -13.39 -18.41 2.89
N PRO A 81 -13.35 -19.64 2.36
CA PRO A 81 -13.22 -19.88 0.94
C PRO A 81 -14.45 -19.44 0.12
N GLN A 82 -15.55 -19.04 0.76
CA GLN A 82 -16.74 -18.48 0.10
C GLN A 82 -16.63 -16.99 -0.17
N HIS A 83 -15.77 -16.26 0.53
CA HIS A 83 -15.58 -14.81 0.36
C HIS A 83 -14.42 -14.44 -0.55
N GLY A 84 -13.70 -15.44 -1.08
CA GLY A 84 -12.59 -15.23 -2.00
C GLY A 84 -12.78 -16.02 -3.30
N GLU A 85 -12.70 -15.33 -4.42
CA GLU A 85 -12.61 -15.99 -5.71
C GLU A 85 -11.18 -16.52 -5.90
N LYS A 86 -10.99 -17.84 -5.78
CA LYS A 86 -9.70 -18.52 -6.02
C LYS A 86 -9.09 -18.26 -7.41
N ASN A 87 -9.84 -17.61 -8.30
CA ASN A 87 -9.46 -17.29 -9.67
C ASN A 87 -9.50 -15.79 -10.01
N VAL A 88 -9.60 -14.86 -9.05
CA VAL A 88 -9.62 -13.41 -9.34
C VAL A 88 -8.49 -13.01 -10.29
N LEU A 89 -7.28 -13.50 -10.06
CA LEU A 89 -6.13 -13.21 -10.93
C LEU A 89 -6.33 -13.70 -12.36
N HIS A 90 -6.90 -14.89 -12.55
CA HIS A 90 -7.25 -15.41 -13.86
C HIS A 90 -8.37 -14.62 -14.52
N GLN A 91 -9.39 -14.20 -13.76
CA GLN A 91 -10.46 -13.37 -14.28
C GLN A 91 -9.96 -11.99 -14.71
N LEU A 92 -9.14 -11.35 -13.88
CA LEU A 92 -8.51 -10.07 -14.19
C LEU A 92 -7.64 -10.16 -15.43
N ALA A 93 -6.82 -11.20 -15.55
CA ALA A 93 -5.97 -11.42 -16.73
C ALA A 93 -6.77 -11.60 -18.04
N ARG A 94 -8.05 -12.01 -17.97
CA ARG A 94 -8.92 -12.13 -19.15
C ARG A 94 -9.50 -10.80 -19.61
N VAL A 95 -9.64 -9.83 -18.71
CA VAL A 95 -10.24 -8.52 -19.01
C VAL A 95 -9.19 -7.42 -19.18
N THR A 96 -7.95 -7.65 -18.75
CA THR A 96 -6.85 -6.71 -19.00
C THR A 96 -6.16 -7.00 -20.34
N PRO A 97 -5.73 -5.96 -21.08
CA PRO A 97 -4.92 -6.15 -22.28
C PRO A 97 -3.66 -6.99 -21.99
N PRO A 98 -3.14 -7.75 -22.97
CA PRO A 98 -1.89 -8.49 -22.81
C PRO A 98 -0.76 -7.59 -22.29
N GLY A 99 -0.02 -8.07 -21.28
CA GLY A 99 1.05 -7.30 -20.65
C GLY A 99 0.57 -6.22 -19.67
N ARG A 100 -0.73 -6.10 -19.41
CA ARG A 100 -1.30 -5.27 -18.35
C ARG A 100 -1.91 -6.16 -17.27
N GLY A 101 -1.62 -5.86 -16.02
CA GLY A 101 -2.15 -6.56 -14.85
C GLY A 101 -2.28 -5.62 -13.66
N ILE A 102 -2.84 -6.12 -12.56
CA ILE A 102 -2.83 -5.39 -11.29
C ILE A 102 -1.40 -5.34 -10.73
N GLY A 103 -1.05 -4.22 -10.09
CA GLY A 103 0.24 -4.06 -9.41
C GLY A 103 0.18 -4.44 -7.94
N LEU A 104 -1.01 -4.64 -7.38
CA LEU A 104 -1.26 -4.85 -5.96
C LEU A 104 -2.32 -5.93 -5.74
N ILE A 105 -2.07 -6.88 -4.85
CA ILE A 105 -3.05 -7.87 -4.42
C ILE A 105 -3.22 -7.81 -2.90
N GLY A 106 -4.46 -7.85 -2.42
CA GLY A 106 -4.78 -7.83 -1.00
C GLY A 106 -5.43 -9.11 -0.52
N VAL A 107 -5.17 -9.53 0.71
CA VAL A 107 -5.94 -10.60 1.37
C VAL A 107 -6.15 -10.24 2.83
N ASP A 108 -7.34 -10.57 3.33
CA ASP A 108 -7.65 -10.51 4.75
C ASP A 108 -7.20 -11.84 5.41
N TYR A 109 -6.30 -11.82 6.38
CA TYR A 109 -5.84 -13.03 7.07
C TYR A 109 -6.86 -13.64 8.03
N GLY A 110 -7.93 -12.93 8.36
CA GLY A 110 -8.93 -13.43 9.27
C GLY A 110 -10.18 -12.57 9.32
N TRP A 111 -11.32 -13.17 9.03
CA TRP A 111 -12.64 -12.60 9.25
C TRP A 111 -13.24 -13.18 10.53
N GLY A 112 -13.17 -12.43 11.62
CA GLY A 112 -13.61 -12.85 12.95
C GLY A 112 -12.58 -13.72 13.69
N GLU A 113 -11.97 -14.68 12.99
CA GLU A 113 -10.93 -15.56 13.51
C GLU A 113 -9.72 -15.62 12.58
N MET A 114 -8.56 -16.03 13.11
CA MET A 114 -7.37 -16.35 12.31
C MET A 114 -7.09 -17.85 12.34
N ARG A 115 -6.78 -18.42 11.18
CA ARG A 115 -6.43 -19.83 11.05
C ARG A 115 -5.11 -20.01 10.31
N MET A 116 -4.12 -20.60 10.99
CA MET A 116 -2.76 -20.71 10.46
C MET A 116 -2.64 -21.57 9.20
N ASP A 117 -3.45 -22.62 9.07
CA ASP A 117 -3.53 -23.44 7.86
C ASP A 117 -4.05 -22.62 6.67
N ALA A 118 -5.05 -21.78 6.92
CA ALA A 118 -5.69 -20.90 5.95
C ALA A 118 -4.74 -19.77 5.49
N ILE A 119 -4.07 -19.11 6.43
CA ILE A 119 -3.03 -18.10 6.16
C ILE A 119 -1.89 -18.70 5.33
N ARG A 120 -1.42 -19.90 5.68
CA ARG A 120 -0.39 -20.60 4.88
C ARG A 120 -0.88 -20.90 3.47
N ALA A 121 -2.16 -21.23 3.29
CA ALA A 121 -2.75 -21.45 1.97
C ALA A 121 -2.81 -20.16 1.14
N ALA A 122 -3.23 -19.04 1.74
CA ALA A 122 -3.19 -17.73 1.10
C ALA A 122 -1.76 -17.36 0.70
N ASN A 123 -0.78 -17.52 1.60
CA ASN A 123 0.62 -17.20 1.32
C ASN A 123 1.22 -17.98 0.14
N ARG A 124 0.78 -19.24 -0.09
CA ARG A 124 1.20 -20.01 -1.27
C ARG A 124 0.77 -19.35 -2.59
N GLN A 125 -0.28 -18.52 -2.58
CA GLN A 125 -0.75 -17.77 -3.74
C GLN A 125 -0.11 -16.38 -3.85
N LEU A 126 0.14 -15.71 -2.72
CA LEU A 126 0.70 -14.36 -2.69
C LEU A 126 2.21 -14.33 -2.98
N ILE A 127 2.96 -15.32 -2.49
CA ILE A 127 4.43 -15.37 -2.67
C ILE A 127 4.82 -15.33 -4.15
N PRO A 128 4.21 -16.12 -5.06
CA PRO A 128 4.48 -16.00 -6.49
C PRO A 128 4.19 -14.61 -7.07
N PHE A 129 3.12 -13.93 -6.64
CA PHE A 129 2.79 -12.58 -7.09
C PHE A 129 3.86 -11.56 -6.65
N TRP A 130 4.29 -11.65 -5.38
CA TRP A 130 5.40 -10.86 -4.86
C TRP A 130 6.72 -11.11 -5.62
N GLN A 131 7.06 -12.39 -5.86
CA GLN A 131 8.27 -12.76 -6.60
C GLN A 131 8.25 -12.27 -8.06
N ALA A 132 7.06 -12.08 -8.65
CA ALA A 132 6.88 -11.49 -9.96
C ALA A 132 6.99 -9.94 -9.97
N GLY A 133 7.26 -9.31 -8.82
CA GLY A 133 7.39 -7.86 -8.68
C GLY A 133 6.07 -7.13 -8.33
N GLY A 134 5.01 -7.87 -8.03
CA GLY A 134 3.77 -7.30 -7.53
C GLY A 134 3.84 -6.93 -6.05
N LEU A 135 2.99 -6.00 -5.62
CA LEU A 135 2.85 -5.61 -4.22
C LEU A 135 1.76 -6.45 -3.53
N VAL A 136 1.97 -6.78 -2.26
CA VAL A 136 1.00 -7.53 -1.44
C VAL A 136 0.57 -6.67 -0.26
N THR A 137 -0.74 -6.57 -0.03
CA THR A 137 -1.31 -6.00 1.20
C THR A 137 -1.96 -7.09 2.02
N ILE A 138 -1.76 -7.04 3.32
CA ILE A 138 -2.37 -7.94 4.27
C ILE A 138 -3.20 -7.11 5.24
N ASP A 139 -4.48 -7.45 5.37
CA ASP A 139 -5.35 -6.96 6.42
C ASP A 139 -5.81 -8.09 7.34
N ALA A 140 -6.49 -7.75 8.44
CA ALA A 140 -7.04 -8.73 9.38
C ALA A 140 -8.27 -8.12 10.07
N SER A 141 -9.45 -8.64 9.75
CA SER A 141 -10.73 -8.22 10.34
C SER A 141 -11.06 -9.07 11.57
N LEU A 142 -10.34 -8.87 12.67
CA LEU A 142 -10.50 -9.66 13.89
C LEU A 142 -11.82 -9.37 14.62
N ALA A 143 -12.41 -10.40 15.22
CA ALA A 143 -13.58 -10.22 16.08
C ALA A 143 -13.26 -9.36 17.30
N ASN A 144 -14.27 -8.67 17.81
CA ASN A 144 -14.20 -8.05 19.12
C ASN A 144 -13.89 -9.15 20.16
N PRO A 145 -12.75 -9.10 20.87
CA PRO A 145 -12.34 -10.16 21.79
C PRO A 145 -13.29 -10.30 22.99
N PHE A 146 -14.15 -9.30 23.23
CA PHE A 146 -15.13 -9.28 24.30
C PHE A 146 -16.53 -9.68 23.84
N ALA A 147 -16.75 -9.89 22.54
CA ALA A 147 -18.02 -10.40 22.03
C ALA A 147 -18.07 -11.93 22.20
N ARG A 148 -19.22 -12.45 22.65
CA ARG A 148 -19.46 -13.91 22.71
C ARG A 148 -19.55 -14.56 21.33
N VAL A 149 -19.68 -13.76 20.27
CA VAL A 149 -19.80 -14.21 18.88
C VAL A 149 -18.61 -13.67 18.12
N GLY A 150 -17.88 -14.54 17.42
CA GLY A 150 -16.70 -14.20 16.61
C GLY A 150 -17.00 -13.43 15.33
N ASP A 151 -17.98 -12.52 15.35
CA ASP A 151 -18.35 -11.71 14.20
C ASP A 151 -17.62 -10.35 14.29
N PRO A 152 -16.75 -10.01 13.30
CA PRO A 152 -15.99 -8.76 13.30
C PRO A 152 -16.88 -7.52 13.11
N LEU A 153 -18.15 -7.70 12.74
CA LEU A 153 -19.12 -6.61 12.62
C LEU A 153 -19.82 -6.27 13.93
N VAL A 154 -19.55 -6.99 15.02
CA VAL A 154 -20.10 -6.66 16.34
C VAL A 154 -19.48 -5.37 16.87
N THR A 155 -20.20 -4.27 16.63
CA THR A 155 -19.83 -2.91 17.05
C THR A 155 -20.35 -2.53 18.43
N ARG A 156 -21.15 -3.39 19.09
CA ARG A 156 -21.60 -3.10 20.46
C ARG A 156 -20.39 -3.10 21.37
N GLY A 157 -20.12 -1.95 21.96
CA GLY A 157 -19.12 -1.81 23.02
C GLY A 157 -19.46 -2.75 24.17
N VAL A 158 -18.43 -3.26 24.82
CA VAL A 158 -18.57 -4.03 26.06
C VAL A 158 -18.46 -3.06 27.23
N ASP A 159 -19.35 -3.20 28.20
CA ASP A 159 -19.27 -2.44 29.45
C ASP A 159 -18.01 -2.87 30.19
N ILE A 160 -17.11 -1.92 30.46
CA ILE A 160 -15.84 -2.19 31.13
C ILE A 160 -16.05 -2.83 32.51
N ASN A 161 -17.17 -2.53 33.18
CA ASN A 161 -17.46 -3.13 34.48
C ASN A 161 -17.73 -4.64 34.36
N GLN A 162 -18.32 -5.11 33.25
CA GLN A 162 -18.50 -6.55 32.99
C GLN A 162 -17.17 -7.30 32.78
N LEU A 163 -16.09 -6.59 32.46
CA LEU A 163 -14.75 -7.16 32.31
C LEU A 163 -13.92 -7.08 33.59
N LEU A 164 -14.29 -6.19 34.52
CA LEU A 164 -13.63 -6.00 35.80
C LEU A 164 -14.28 -6.83 36.92
N ASP A 165 -15.54 -7.23 36.76
CA ASP A 165 -16.27 -8.12 37.65
C ASP A 165 -15.88 -9.61 37.47
N GLU A 166 -14.59 -9.89 37.29
CA GLU A 166 -14.03 -11.21 37.57
C GLU A 166 -13.72 -11.32 39.06
N SER A 167 -14.77 -11.56 39.86
CA SER A 167 -14.68 -12.13 41.21
C SER A 167 -15.81 -13.13 41.45
#